data_AF-A0A816BW81-F1
#
_entry.id   AF-A0A816BW81-F1
#
_cell.length_a   1.000
_cell.length_b   1.000
_cell.length_c   1.000
_cell.angle_alpha   90.00
_cell.angle_beta   90.00
_cell.angle_gamma   90.00
#
_symmetry.space_group_name_H-M   'P 1'
#
loop_
_entity.id
_entity.type
_entity.pdbx_description
1 polymer ?
#
loop_
_entity_poly.entity_id
_entity_poly.type
_entity_poly.pdbx_seq_one_letter_code
_entity_poly.pdbx_strand_id
1 'polypeptide(L)'
;MSDRSSTSFPSSSIYWVWKANSDPFTSTEPAEWRRYSDIENAIIEKAYGAKKSHALLDDHHINLQQRIQIFNNDLNKQRPVKRMTGMREDQKLRVARFLPDPVAPKHSFSKFTKYSSVFLDSVADTFPYSIQTLEESSENRQDLVQKAAQGILEEGKKVGKQREAEYITQKLLEKRNASLKEIWECCAHLYTLESFLYRKINETMRLIGSKAHEYIWRSRVATFGPFCLLLSTILIDSTKRITLDDSDRILYRGANLSDEMIASYSTSMGRQSFQGFTSTSRSRIRAEEFGNVLFIIKIVTDLITDMSPYSDYPHEEEELIRPGSGFTVERVEFDKVKGKHLIYIKITGFIDGS
;
A
#
# COMPACT_ATOMS: atom_id res chain seq x y z
N MET A 1 -18.86 22.84 24.48
CA MET A 1 -19.33 21.54 24.99
C MET A 1 -20.23 20.92 23.92
N SER A 2 -19.69 19.97 23.18
CA SER A 2 -20.46 19.15 22.23
C SER A 2 -19.71 17.82 22.12
N ASP A 3 -20.30 16.81 22.73
CA ASP A 3 -19.84 15.43 22.74
C ASP A 3 -19.53 14.93 21.32
N ARG A 4 -18.27 14.54 21.12
CA ARG A 4 -17.88 13.61 20.06
C ARG A 4 -17.42 12.32 20.71
N SER A 5 -18.37 11.60 21.32
CA SER A 5 -18.22 10.19 21.66
C SER A 5 -19.02 9.36 20.66
N SER A 6 -18.43 9.09 19.50
CA SER A 6 -18.84 7.97 18.66
C SER A 6 -17.68 7.02 18.56
N THR A 7 -17.42 6.32 19.67
CA THR A 7 -16.64 5.09 19.68
C THR A 7 -17.49 4.01 18.99
N SER A 8 -17.38 3.90 17.66
CA SER A 8 -17.85 2.70 16.97
C SER A 8 -16.88 1.56 17.31
N PHE A 9 -17.30 0.69 18.22
CA PHE A 9 -16.61 -0.58 18.46
C PHE A 9 -16.63 -1.47 17.21
N PRO A 10 -15.66 -2.37 17.02
CA PRO A 10 -15.39 -2.98 15.73
C PRO A 10 -16.51 -3.93 15.29
N SER A 11 -16.96 -3.76 14.05
CA SER A 11 -17.76 -4.75 13.33
C SER A 11 -16.99 -6.08 13.31
N SER A 12 -17.59 -7.16 13.83
CA SER A 12 -17.02 -8.50 13.72
C SER A 12 -16.82 -8.84 12.24
N SER A 13 -15.57 -8.97 11.81
CA SER A 13 -15.26 -9.30 10.42
C SER A 13 -15.22 -10.81 10.23
N ILE A 14 -15.76 -11.27 9.10
CA ILE A 14 -15.62 -12.65 8.65
C ILE A 14 -14.30 -12.77 7.91
N TYR A 15 -13.51 -13.79 8.26
CA TYR A 15 -12.30 -14.12 7.53
C TYR A 15 -12.07 -15.62 7.43
N TRP A 16 -11.37 -16.03 6.38
CA TRP A 16 -10.97 -17.40 6.11
C TRP A 16 -9.51 -17.60 6.50
N VAL A 17 -9.22 -18.78 7.06
CA VAL A 17 -7.86 -19.20 7.41
C VAL A 17 -7.58 -20.60 6.89
N TRP A 18 -6.30 -20.90 6.68
CA TRP A 18 -5.78 -22.21 6.29
C TRP A 18 -4.75 -22.70 7.31
N LYS A 19 -4.64 -24.02 7.45
CA LYS A 19 -3.70 -24.65 8.40
C LYS A 19 -2.29 -24.69 7.80
N ALA A 20 -1.38 -23.95 8.43
CA ALA A 20 -0.03 -23.65 7.93
C ALA A 20 1.07 -24.59 8.40
N ASN A 21 0.77 -25.53 9.30
CA ASN A 21 1.70 -26.58 9.72
C ASN A 21 2.37 -27.28 8.52
N SER A 22 3.61 -27.74 8.70
CA SER A 22 4.36 -28.50 7.69
C SER A 22 3.59 -29.76 7.29
N ASP A 23 3.09 -30.50 8.29
CA ASP A 23 2.03 -31.50 8.12
C ASP A 23 0.68 -30.89 8.53
N PRO A 24 -0.20 -30.53 7.59
CA PRO A 24 -1.47 -29.90 7.91
C PRO A 24 -2.50 -30.87 8.52
N PHE A 25 -2.28 -32.18 8.48
CA PHE A 25 -3.25 -33.17 8.98
C PHE A 25 -2.85 -33.80 10.31
N THR A 26 -1.61 -33.60 10.78
CA THR A 26 -1.23 -34.05 12.12
C THR A 26 -2.03 -33.34 13.23
N SER A 27 -2.31 -34.10 14.29
CA SER A 27 -2.90 -33.64 15.55
C SER A 27 -1.87 -33.48 16.68
N THR A 28 -0.61 -33.85 16.44
CA THR A 28 0.45 -33.84 17.46
C THR A 28 1.02 -32.44 17.73
N GLU A 29 0.87 -31.53 16.77
CA GLU A 29 1.36 -30.16 16.88
C GLU A 29 0.20 -29.17 17.06
N PRO A 30 0.41 -28.07 17.81
CA PRO A 30 -0.52 -26.96 17.84
C PRO A 30 -0.83 -26.47 16.41
N ALA A 31 -2.11 -26.28 16.12
CA ALA A 31 -2.53 -25.86 14.79
C ALA A 31 -2.13 -24.39 14.52
N GLU A 32 -1.25 -24.18 13.56
CA GLU A 32 -0.90 -22.85 13.07
C GLU A 32 -1.90 -22.46 11.99
N TRP A 33 -2.71 -21.43 12.24
CA TRP A 33 -3.69 -20.93 11.26
C TRP A 33 -3.23 -19.60 10.69
N ARG A 34 -3.19 -19.50 9.36
CA ARG A 34 -2.86 -18.26 8.65
C ARG A 34 -4.07 -17.78 7.87
N ARG A 35 -4.27 -16.47 7.85
CA ARG A 35 -5.33 -15.83 7.06
C ARG A 35 -4.98 -15.86 5.57
N TYR A 36 -6.02 -15.91 4.75
CA TYR A 36 -5.93 -15.54 3.35
C TYR A 36 -5.76 -14.03 3.21
N SER A 37 -5.29 -13.58 2.04
CA SER A 37 -5.23 -12.15 1.74
C SER A 37 -6.60 -11.50 1.74
N ASP A 38 -6.67 -10.17 1.82
CA ASP A 38 -7.95 -9.46 1.81
C ASP A 38 -8.77 -9.81 0.55
N ILE A 39 -8.09 -9.92 -0.58
CA ILE A 39 -8.72 -10.22 -1.86
C ILE A 39 -9.11 -11.69 -1.95
N GLU A 40 -8.21 -12.61 -1.57
CA GLU A 40 -8.53 -14.04 -1.52
C GLU A 40 -9.74 -14.27 -0.60
N ASN A 41 -9.75 -13.66 0.59
CA ASN A 41 -10.85 -13.71 1.52
C ASN A 41 -12.17 -13.22 0.90
N ALA A 42 -12.14 -12.10 0.17
CA ALA A 42 -13.32 -11.58 -0.52
C ALA A 42 -13.81 -12.52 -1.63
N ILE A 43 -12.90 -13.16 -2.37
CA ILE A 43 -13.24 -14.15 -3.41
C ILE A 43 -13.89 -15.39 -2.78
N ILE A 44 -13.31 -15.91 -1.69
CA ILE A 44 -13.82 -17.08 -0.97
C ILE A 44 -15.20 -16.78 -0.39
N GLU A 45 -15.36 -15.65 0.31
CA GLU A 45 -16.64 -15.29 0.94
C GLU A 45 -17.72 -15.03 -0.12
N LYS A 46 -17.39 -14.43 -1.26
CA LYS A 46 -18.32 -14.28 -2.39
C LYS A 46 -18.76 -15.64 -2.94
N ALA A 47 -17.84 -16.59 -3.11
CA ALA A 47 -18.17 -17.94 -3.58
C ALA A 47 -19.02 -18.71 -2.57
N TYR A 48 -18.70 -18.58 -1.28
CA TYR A 48 -19.45 -19.18 -0.17
C TYR A 48 -20.88 -18.63 -0.08
N GLY A 49 -21.05 -17.31 -0.09
CA GLY A 49 -22.35 -16.65 -0.09
C GLY A 49 -23.22 -17.01 -1.31
N ALA A 50 -22.59 -17.22 -2.46
CA ALA A 50 -23.24 -17.71 -3.68
C ALA A 50 -23.46 -19.23 -3.71
N LYS A 51 -23.19 -19.95 -2.62
CA LYS A 51 -23.34 -21.42 -2.49
C LYS A 51 -22.61 -22.21 -3.58
N LYS A 52 -21.47 -21.70 -4.06
CA LYS A 52 -20.61 -22.44 -5.00
C LYS A 52 -19.94 -23.61 -4.29
N SER A 53 -19.63 -24.67 -5.03
CA SER A 53 -18.85 -25.79 -4.50
C SER A 53 -17.38 -25.41 -4.29
N HIS A 54 -16.86 -24.51 -5.12
CA HIS A 54 -15.45 -24.10 -5.11
C HIS A 54 -15.27 -22.59 -5.16
N ALA A 55 -14.22 -22.12 -4.49
CA ALA A 55 -13.63 -20.79 -4.70
C ALA A 55 -12.30 -20.96 -5.44
N LEU A 56 -12.13 -20.27 -6.58
CA LEU A 56 -10.92 -20.36 -7.41
C LEU A 56 -10.00 -19.19 -7.07
N LEU A 57 -8.77 -19.50 -6.64
CA LEU A 57 -7.70 -18.53 -6.36
C LEU A 57 -6.53 -18.79 -7.32
N ASP A 58 -5.49 -17.96 -7.24
CA ASP A 58 -4.36 -18.03 -8.19
C ASP A 58 -3.54 -19.32 -8.02
N ASP A 59 -3.04 -19.57 -6.82
CA ASP A 59 -2.13 -20.70 -6.55
C ASP A 59 -2.87 -22.00 -6.15
N HIS A 60 -4.13 -21.87 -5.76
CA HIS A 60 -4.94 -22.95 -5.21
C HIS A 60 -6.43 -22.70 -5.41
N HIS A 61 -7.26 -23.68 -5.07
CA HIS A 61 -8.70 -23.50 -4.97
C HIS A 61 -9.21 -24.12 -3.66
N ILE A 62 -10.37 -23.66 -3.21
CA ILE A 62 -10.99 -24.15 -1.98
C ILE A 62 -12.24 -24.95 -2.34
N ASN A 63 -12.28 -26.21 -1.94
CA ASN A 63 -13.51 -26.97 -1.88
C ASN A 63 -14.27 -26.54 -0.62
N LEU A 64 -15.34 -25.77 -0.80
CA LEU A 64 -16.11 -25.15 0.28
C LEU A 64 -16.94 -26.16 1.07
N GLN A 65 -17.32 -27.29 0.45
CA GLN A 65 -18.07 -28.35 1.10
C GLN A 65 -17.17 -29.17 2.02
N GLN A 66 -15.99 -29.55 1.54
CA GLN A 66 -15.01 -30.32 2.31
C GLN A 66 -14.16 -29.45 3.24
N ARG A 67 -14.17 -28.13 3.05
CA ARG A 67 -13.32 -27.16 3.76
C ARG A 67 -11.84 -27.49 3.63
N ILE A 68 -11.42 -27.73 2.39
CA ILE A 68 -10.04 -28.05 2.05
C ILE A 68 -9.57 -27.11 0.93
N GLN A 69 -8.40 -26.52 1.12
CA GLN A 69 -7.60 -25.90 0.07
C GLN A 69 -6.81 -26.98 -0.67
N ILE A 70 -6.77 -26.89 -1.99
CA ILE A 70 -6.06 -27.81 -2.89
C ILE A 70 -5.17 -26.98 -3.81
N PHE A 71 -3.86 -27.27 -3.86
CA PHE A 71 -2.95 -26.59 -4.78
C PHE A 71 -3.29 -26.90 -6.24
N ASN A 72 -3.29 -25.88 -7.09
CA ASN A 72 -3.70 -26.03 -8.50
C ASN A 72 -2.74 -26.94 -9.29
N ASN A 73 -1.45 -26.94 -8.91
CA ASN A 73 -0.41 -27.71 -9.59
C ASN A 73 -0.10 -29.07 -8.90
N ASP A 74 -0.72 -29.36 -7.77
CA ASP A 74 -0.45 -30.57 -6.99
C ASP A 74 -1.65 -30.92 -6.10
N LEU A 75 -2.47 -31.85 -6.58
CA LEU A 75 -3.70 -32.28 -5.89
C LEU A 75 -3.44 -32.98 -4.56
N ASN A 76 -2.21 -33.44 -4.30
CA ASN A 76 -1.83 -34.06 -3.03
C ASN A 76 -1.47 -33.01 -1.98
N LYS A 77 -1.15 -31.78 -2.38
CA LYS A 77 -0.91 -30.66 -1.46
C LYS A 77 -2.24 -30.04 -1.06
N GLN A 78 -2.79 -30.60 0.01
CA GLN A 78 -4.06 -30.17 0.59
C GLN A 78 -3.88 -29.58 1.98
N ARG A 79 -4.72 -28.61 2.33
CA ARG A 79 -4.70 -27.98 3.66
C ARG A 79 -6.13 -27.74 4.14
N PRO A 80 -6.48 -28.09 5.39
CA PRO A 80 -7.76 -27.71 5.98
C PRO A 80 -7.93 -26.19 6.00
N VAL A 81 -9.16 -25.73 5.78
CA VAL A 81 -9.55 -24.33 5.89
C VAL A 81 -10.71 -24.17 6.85
N LYS A 82 -10.87 -22.97 7.42
CA LYS A 82 -12.05 -22.64 8.20
C LYS A 82 -12.43 -21.17 8.05
N ARG A 83 -13.73 -20.94 8.12
CA ARG A 83 -14.33 -19.61 8.23
C ARG A 83 -14.39 -19.23 9.71
N MET A 84 -13.93 -18.04 10.05
CA MET A 84 -13.91 -17.51 11.41
C MET A 84 -14.59 -16.15 11.46
N THR A 85 -15.08 -15.83 12.65
CA THR A 85 -15.50 -14.48 13.03
C THR A 85 -14.57 -14.02 14.14
N GLY A 86 -14.02 -12.83 14.01
CA GLY A 86 -13.14 -12.25 15.02
C GLY A 86 -12.81 -10.81 14.73
N MET A 87 -12.01 -10.21 15.61
CA MET A 87 -11.52 -8.86 15.37
C MET A 87 -10.49 -8.87 14.25
N ARG A 88 -10.62 -7.91 13.34
CA ARG A 88 -9.67 -7.73 12.24
C ARG A 88 -8.26 -7.43 12.77
N GLU A 89 -8.19 -6.82 13.95
CA GLU A 89 -6.99 -6.35 14.67
C GLU A 89 -6.01 -7.45 15.11
N ASP A 90 -6.44 -8.71 15.16
CA ASP A 90 -5.68 -9.79 15.82
C ASP A 90 -4.43 -10.27 15.06
N GLN A 91 -4.12 -9.79 13.85
CA GLN A 91 -2.92 -10.22 13.11
C GLN A 91 -2.28 -9.13 12.22
N LYS A 92 -0.94 -9.14 12.18
CA LYS A 92 -0.06 -8.27 11.37
C LYS A 92 -0.14 -8.60 9.89
N LEU A 93 -1.22 -8.23 9.21
CA LEU A 93 -1.44 -8.66 7.82
C LEU A 93 -0.65 -7.87 6.78
N ARG A 94 -0.01 -6.75 7.13
CA ARG A 94 0.57 -5.83 6.13
C ARG A 94 2.08 -5.63 6.24
N VAL A 95 2.82 -6.65 6.72
CA VAL A 95 4.28 -6.60 6.88
C VAL A 95 4.99 -6.05 5.63
N ALA A 96 4.54 -6.44 4.43
CA ALA A 96 5.13 -5.99 3.17
C ALA A 96 5.02 -4.48 2.87
N ARG A 97 4.05 -3.76 3.45
CA ARG A 97 4.00 -2.28 3.38
C ARG A 97 5.10 -1.62 4.17
N PHE A 98 5.53 -2.30 5.21
CA PHE A 98 6.58 -1.91 6.14
C PHE A 98 7.90 -2.65 5.85
N LEU A 99 7.99 -3.34 4.70
CA LEU A 99 9.27 -3.81 4.18
C LEU A 99 10.03 -2.63 3.56
N PRO A 100 11.38 -2.66 3.63
CA PRO A 100 12.25 -1.56 3.26
C PRO A 100 11.84 -0.94 1.93
N ASP A 101 11.65 0.37 1.92
CA ASP A 101 11.95 1.14 0.74
C ASP A 101 13.47 1.05 0.57
N PRO A 102 14.02 0.41 -0.48
CA PRO A 102 15.41 0.65 -0.80
C PRO A 102 15.50 2.14 -1.08
N VAL A 103 16.05 2.87 -0.12
CA VAL A 103 16.39 4.25 -0.31
C VAL A 103 17.59 4.23 -1.23
N ALA A 104 17.34 4.60 -2.47
CA ALA A 104 18.37 4.67 -3.50
C ALA A 104 19.49 5.59 -2.97
N PRO A 105 20.69 5.05 -2.68
CA PRO A 105 21.80 5.89 -2.25
C PRO A 105 22.18 6.79 -3.43
N LYS A 106 22.03 8.11 -3.24
CA LYS A 106 22.49 9.19 -4.12
C LYS A 106 22.51 8.81 -5.61
N HIS A 107 21.40 9.02 -6.30
CA HIS A 107 21.53 9.80 -7.52
C HIS A 107 21.44 11.27 -7.15
N SER A 108 22.35 12.03 -7.75
CA SER A 108 22.34 13.48 -7.72
C SER A 108 20.95 13.93 -8.19
N PHE A 109 20.08 14.29 -7.25
CA PHE A 109 18.88 15.08 -7.52
C PHE A 109 19.22 16.54 -7.84
N SER A 110 20.48 16.84 -8.19
CA SER A 110 21.01 18.19 -8.47
C SER A 110 20.32 18.93 -9.63
N LYS A 111 19.36 18.30 -10.31
CA LYS A 111 18.58 18.92 -11.39
C LYS A 111 17.07 18.97 -11.16
N PHE A 112 16.54 18.31 -10.12
CA PHE A 112 15.12 18.36 -9.82
C PHE A 112 14.89 19.38 -8.70
N THR A 113 14.84 20.65 -9.10
CA THR A 113 14.40 21.76 -8.26
C THR A 113 12.89 21.73 -7.97
N LYS A 114 12.16 20.71 -8.48
CA LYS A 114 10.72 20.54 -8.31
C LYS A 114 10.41 19.26 -7.53
N TYR A 115 9.47 19.40 -6.61
CA TYR A 115 8.92 18.36 -5.74
C TYR A 115 8.02 17.42 -6.53
N SER A 116 8.62 16.56 -7.35
CA SER A 116 7.86 15.69 -8.22
C SER A 116 8.41 14.25 -8.21
N SER A 117 7.50 13.29 -8.30
CA SER A 117 7.86 11.89 -8.46
C SER A 117 8.24 11.65 -9.91
N VAL A 118 9.47 11.18 -10.15
CA VAL A 118 9.95 10.87 -11.51
C VAL A 118 8.99 9.90 -12.23
N PHE A 119 8.37 8.98 -11.48
CA PHE A 119 7.36 8.08 -12.03
C PHE A 119 6.12 8.85 -12.45
N LEU A 120 5.53 9.65 -11.55
CA LEU A 120 4.31 10.42 -11.87
C LEU A 120 4.55 11.47 -12.97
N ASP A 121 5.75 12.05 -13.04
CA ASP A 121 6.14 12.94 -14.14
C ASP A 121 6.17 12.17 -15.47
N SER A 122 6.80 10.99 -15.49
CA SER A 122 6.80 10.12 -16.68
C SER A 122 5.40 9.66 -17.08
N VAL A 123 4.50 9.48 -16.10
CA VAL A 123 3.08 9.18 -16.34
C VAL A 123 2.39 10.39 -16.97
N ALA A 124 2.61 11.59 -16.47
CA ALA A 124 2.05 12.81 -17.05
C ALA A 124 2.58 13.10 -18.47
N ASP A 125 3.82 12.73 -18.76
CA ASP A 125 4.39 12.81 -20.12
C ASP A 125 3.78 11.76 -21.07
N THR A 126 3.39 10.59 -20.54
CA THR A 126 2.84 9.47 -21.33
C THR A 126 1.34 9.62 -21.56
N PHE A 127 0.61 10.15 -20.59
CA PHE A 127 -0.84 10.25 -20.60
C PHE A 127 -1.27 11.71 -20.51
N PRO A 128 -2.08 12.21 -21.47
CA PRO A 128 -2.43 13.63 -21.56
C PRO A 128 -3.56 14.02 -20.57
N TYR A 129 -3.49 13.55 -19.32
CA TYR A 129 -4.46 13.89 -18.28
C TYR A 129 -3.83 14.79 -17.22
N SER A 130 -4.45 15.94 -16.99
CA SER A 130 -4.29 16.73 -15.78
C SER A 130 -5.51 16.55 -14.86
N ILE A 131 -5.40 16.93 -13.59
CA ILE A 131 -6.55 16.93 -12.66
C ILE A 131 -7.71 17.72 -13.25
N GLN A 132 -7.44 18.92 -13.79
CA GLN A 132 -8.45 19.75 -14.43
C GLN A 132 -9.16 18.99 -15.57
N THR A 133 -8.41 18.34 -16.47
CA THR A 133 -9.03 17.57 -17.56
C THR A 133 -9.85 16.38 -17.07
N LEU A 134 -9.50 15.81 -15.91
CA LEU A 134 -10.25 14.73 -15.29
C LEU A 134 -11.48 15.25 -14.56
N GLU A 135 -11.48 16.45 -14.00
CA GLU A 135 -12.66 17.05 -13.37
C GLU A 135 -13.69 17.46 -14.44
N GLU A 136 -13.23 18.05 -15.53
CA GLU A 136 -14.07 18.61 -16.59
C GLU A 136 -14.66 17.55 -17.54
N SER A 137 -13.97 16.44 -17.78
CA SER A 137 -14.39 15.42 -18.76
C SER A 137 -14.64 14.05 -18.14
N SER A 138 -15.89 13.59 -18.20
CA SER A 138 -16.27 12.23 -17.83
C SER A 138 -15.63 11.18 -18.74
N GLU A 139 -15.46 11.49 -20.02
CA GLU A 139 -14.81 10.62 -21.00
C GLU A 139 -13.35 10.36 -20.64
N ASN A 140 -12.61 11.42 -20.28
CA ASN A 140 -11.22 11.30 -19.84
C ASN A 140 -11.10 10.45 -18.56
N ARG A 141 -12.01 10.64 -17.59
CA ARG A 141 -12.05 9.80 -16.38
C ARG A 141 -12.31 8.34 -16.72
N GLN A 142 -13.29 8.07 -17.57
CA GLN A 142 -13.66 6.72 -17.97
C GLN A 142 -12.53 6.01 -18.72
N ASP A 143 -11.84 6.71 -19.61
CA ASP A 143 -10.68 6.17 -20.33
C ASP A 143 -9.51 5.90 -19.37
N LEU A 144 -9.20 6.83 -18.46
CA LEU A 144 -8.14 6.63 -17.47
C LEU A 144 -8.43 5.43 -16.54
N VAL A 145 -9.67 5.28 -16.07
CA VAL A 145 -10.12 4.10 -15.30
C VAL A 145 -9.97 2.81 -16.11
N GLN A 146 -10.33 2.83 -17.40
CA GLN A 146 -10.17 1.68 -18.28
C GLN A 146 -8.70 1.29 -18.47
N LYS A 147 -7.81 2.26 -18.68
CA LYS A 147 -6.36 2.03 -18.80
C LYS A 147 -5.76 1.50 -17.50
N ALA A 148 -6.18 2.04 -16.35
CA ALA A 148 -5.77 1.53 -15.04
C ALA A 148 -6.19 0.08 -14.84
N ALA A 149 -7.45 -0.26 -15.18
CA ALA A 149 -7.92 -1.63 -15.08
C ALA A 149 -7.13 -2.58 -15.99
N GLN A 150 -6.87 -2.18 -17.25
CA GLN A 150 -6.09 -2.99 -18.17
C GLN A 150 -4.65 -3.23 -17.69
N GLY A 151 -3.97 -2.18 -17.22
CA GLY A 151 -2.60 -2.28 -16.71
C GLY A 151 -2.48 -3.17 -15.47
N ILE A 152 -3.44 -3.07 -14.53
CA ILE A 152 -3.50 -3.94 -13.35
C ILE A 152 -3.68 -5.41 -13.76
N LEU A 153 -4.57 -5.69 -14.72
CA LEU A 153 -4.80 -7.04 -15.22
C LEU A 153 -3.55 -7.63 -15.88
N GLU A 154 -2.83 -6.83 -16.66
CA GLU A 154 -1.59 -7.24 -17.32
C GLU A 154 -0.50 -7.57 -16.30
N GLU A 155 -0.24 -6.69 -15.34
CA GLU A 155 0.78 -6.92 -14.32
C GLU A 155 0.41 -8.08 -13.40
N GLY A 156 -0.88 -8.23 -13.07
CA GLY A 156 -1.39 -9.38 -12.33
C GLY A 156 -1.05 -10.70 -13.00
N LYS A 157 -1.27 -10.80 -14.32
CA LYS A 157 -0.89 -12.00 -15.10
C LYS A 157 0.61 -12.26 -15.05
N LYS A 158 1.44 -11.22 -15.21
CA LYS A 158 2.92 -11.34 -15.20
C LYS A 158 3.45 -11.89 -13.87
N VAL A 159 2.77 -11.60 -12.75
CA VAL A 159 3.21 -12.03 -11.41
C VAL A 159 2.44 -13.24 -10.87
N GLY A 160 1.63 -13.89 -11.71
CA GLY A 160 0.82 -15.05 -11.30
C GLY A 160 -0.32 -14.72 -10.34
N LYS A 161 -0.82 -13.48 -10.35
CA LYS A 161 -1.91 -12.96 -9.52
C LYS A 161 -3.11 -12.50 -10.36
N GLN A 162 -3.50 -13.35 -11.31
CA GLN A 162 -4.57 -13.03 -12.26
C GLN A 162 -5.94 -12.89 -11.56
N ARG A 163 -6.29 -13.79 -10.63
CA ARG A 163 -7.56 -13.75 -9.89
C ARG A 163 -7.65 -12.53 -8.99
N GLU A 164 -6.56 -12.18 -8.30
CA GLU A 164 -6.51 -10.91 -7.57
C GLU A 164 -6.72 -9.72 -8.51
N ALA A 165 -6.05 -9.70 -9.66
CA ALA A 165 -6.17 -8.62 -10.62
C ALA A 165 -7.59 -8.51 -11.22
N GLU A 166 -8.23 -9.63 -11.55
CA GLU A 166 -9.63 -9.68 -11.99
C GLU A 166 -10.56 -9.06 -10.93
N TYR A 167 -10.34 -9.36 -9.66
CA TYR A 167 -11.11 -8.75 -8.57
C TYR A 167 -10.92 -7.24 -8.47
N ILE A 168 -9.66 -6.77 -8.45
CA ILE A 168 -9.32 -5.34 -8.34
C ILE A 168 -9.90 -4.56 -9.53
N THR A 169 -9.72 -5.08 -10.73
CA THR A 169 -10.17 -4.44 -11.97
C THR A 169 -11.68 -4.39 -12.07
N GLN A 170 -12.38 -5.45 -11.63
CA GLN A 170 -13.83 -5.42 -11.49
C GLN A 170 -14.25 -4.28 -10.56
N LYS A 171 -13.64 -4.14 -9.37
CA LYS A 171 -13.97 -3.07 -8.42
C LYS A 171 -13.72 -1.68 -8.95
N LEU A 172 -12.63 -1.49 -9.68
CA LEU A 172 -12.31 -0.21 -10.28
C LEU A 172 -13.29 0.14 -11.42
N LEU A 173 -13.65 -0.83 -12.27
CA LEU A 173 -14.60 -0.65 -13.37
C LEU A 173 -16.04 -0.40 -12.90
N GLU A 174 -16.44 -0.94 -11.73
CA GLU A 174 -17.71 -0.59 -11.07
C GLU A 174 -17.83 0.93 -10.80
N LYS A 175 -16.69 1.64 -10.71
CA LYS A 175 -16.62 3.10 -10.52
C LYS A 175 -16.31 3.90 -11.78
N ARG A 176 -16.28 3.27 -12.96
CA ARG A 176 -15.91 3.92 -14.22
C ARG A 176 -16.70 5.20 -14.52
N ASN A 177 -17.99 5.21 -14.22
CA ASN A 177 -18.88 6.35 -14.49
C ASN A 177 -19.07 7.27 -13.27
N ALA A 178 -18.34 7.03 -12.18
CA ALA A 178 -18.50 7.78 -10.93
C ALA A 178 -17.77 9.13 -10.97
N SER A 179 -17.96 9.93 -9.92
CA SER A 179 -17.19 11.16 -9.73
C SER A 179 -15.70 10.86 -9.50
N LEU A 180 -14.82 11.84 -9.75
CA LEU A 180 -13.38 11.70 -9.49
C LEU A 180 -13.12 11.33 -8.02
N LYS A 181 -13.92 11.88 -7.10
CA LYS A 181 -13.89 11.55 -5.68
C LYS A 181 -14.15 10.07 -5.43
N GLU A 182 -15.26 9.53 -5.92
CA GLU A 182 -15.59 8.12 -5.72
C GLU A 182 -14.58 7.16 -6.37
N ILE A 183 -14.02 7.55 -7.52
CA ILE A 183 -12.94 6.79 -8.18
C ILE A 183 -11.69 6.77 -7.30
N TRP A 184 -11.31 7.93 -6.76
CA TRP A 184 -10.16 8.03 -5.86
C TRP A 184 -10.38 7.24 -4.57
N GLU A 185 -11.55 7.34 -3.93
CA GLU A 185 -11.88 6.57 -2.71
C GLU A 185 -11.78 5.06 -2.97
N CYS A 186 -12.20 4.61 -4.16
CA CYS A 186 -12.01 3.24 -4.60
C CYS A 186 -10.53 2.88 -4.77
N CYS A 187 -9.73 3.74 -5.41
CA CYS A 187 -8.29 3.52 -5.56
C CYS A 187 -7.58 3.48 -4.20
N ALA A 188 -7.95 4.37 -3.27
CA ALA A 188 -7.43 4.42 -1.92
C ALA A 188 -7.74 3.11 -1.19
N HIS A 189 -9.00 2.66 -1.22
CA HIS A 189 -9.40 1.38 -0.64
C HIS A 189 -8.61 0.21 -1.23
N LEU A 190 -8.55 0.09 -2.57
CA LEU A 190 -7.84 -0.99 -3.26
C LEU A 190 -6.34 -1.00 -2.95
N TYR A 191 -5.71 0.18 -2.88
CA TYR A 191 -4.31 0.32 -2.45
C TYR A 191 -4.13 -0.13 -0.99
N THR A 192 -5.14 0.07 -0.15
CA THR A 192 -5.10 -0.36 1.26
C THR A 192 -5.38 -1.85 1.49
N LEU A 193 -5.72 -2.64 0.48
CA LEU A 193 -5.89 -4.10 0.59
C LEU A 193 -4.55 -4.85 0.53
N GLU A 194 -4.42 -5.93 1.30
CA GLU A 194 -3.34 -6.89 1.20
C GLU A 194 -3.42 -7.61 -0.16
N SER A 195 -2.69 -7.10 -1.14
CA SER A 195 -2.73 -7.52 -2.53
C SER A 195 -1.38 -7.34 -3.22
N PHE A 196 -1.23 -7.94 -4.41
CA PHE A 196 -0.07 -7.69 -5.24
C PHE A 196 0.07 -6.22 -5.69
N LEU A 197 -1.04 -5.48 -5.77
CA LEU A 197 -1.08 -4.16 -6.40
C LEU A 197 -0.17 -3.15 -5.70
N TYR A 198 -0.40 -2.88 -4.41
CA TYR A 198 0.42 -1.91 -3.67
C TYR A 198 1.88 -2.36 -3.61
N ARG A 199 2.11 -3.68 -3.49
CA ARG A 199 3.46 -4.27 -3.43
C ARG A 199 4.22 -3.95 -4.71
N LYS A 200 3.62 -4.26 -5.87
CA LYS A 200 4.27 -4.08 -7.17
C LYS A 200 4.38 -2.63 -7.57
N ILE A 201 3.42 -1.77 -7.22
CA ILE A 201 3.53 -0.32 -7.41
C ILE A 201 4.73 0.22 -6.63
N ASN A 202 4.80 -0.06 -5.33
CA ASN A 202 5.88 0.45 -4.50
C ASN A 202 7.23 -0.15 -4.90
N GLU A 203 7.32 -1.46 -5.14
CA GLU A 203 8.52 -2.12 -5.69
C GLU A 203 8.99 -1.42 -6.98
N THR A 204 8.08 -1.08 -7.88
CA THR A 204 8.40 -0.37 -9.14
C THR A 204 8.99 1.00 -8.87
N MET A 205 8.32 1.82 -8.06
CA MET A 205 8.75 3.18 -7.78
C MET A 205 10.06 3.22 -6.98
N ARG A 206 10.32 2.20 -6.17
CA ARG A 206 11.57 2.01 -5.43
C ARG A 206 12.78 1.72 -6.32
N LEU A 207 12.59 1.31 -7.58
CA LEU A 207 13.70 1.13 -8.54
C LEU A 207 14.23 2.45 -9.12
N ILE A 208 13.51 3.55 -8.88
CA ILE A 208 13.92 4.88 -9.32
C ILE A 208 15.18 5.29 -8.56
N GLY A 209 16.16 5.83 -9.29
CA GLY A 209 17.48 6.11 -8.74
C GLY A 209 18.49 4.97 -8.94
N SER A 210 18.11 3.88 -9.62
CA SER A 210 19.05 2.88 -10.13
C SER A 210 19.06 2.88 -11.66
N LYS A 211 20.20 3.28 -12.26
CA LYS A 211 20.39 3.17 -13.72
C LYS A 211 20.19 1.75 -14.25
N ALA A 212 20.63 0.73 -13.50
CA ALA A 212 20.49 -0.67 -13.89
C ALA A 212 19.03 -1.13 -13.96
N HIS A 213 18.13 -0.48 -13.21
CA HIS A 213 16.72 -0.83 -13.16
C HIS A 213 15.82 0.18 -13.88
N GLU A 214 16.40 1.13 -14.62
CA GLU A 214 15.65 2.21 -15.26
C GLU A 214 14.61 1.68 -16.25
N TYR A 215 15.02 0.72 -17.08
CA TYR A 215 14.12 0.09 -18.06
C TYR A 215 12.92 -0.60 -17.39
N ILE A 216 13.10 -1.16 -16.19
CA ILE A 216 12.07 -1.92 -15.46
C ILE A 216 10.97 -0.97 -14.98
N TRP A 217 11.32 0.14 -14.32
CA TRP A 217 10.30 1.04 -13.82
C TRP A 217 9.64 1.82 -14.96
N ARG A 218 10.40 2.20 -16.00
CA ARG A 218 9.85 2.87 -17.18
C ARG A 218 8.85 2.00 -17.92
N SER A 219 9.12 0.71 -18.09
CA SER A 219 8.18 -0.20 -18.77
C SER A 219 6.84 -0.33 -18.03
N ARG A 220 6.81 -0.02 -16.72
CA ARG A 220 5.61 -0.08 -15.89
C ARG A 220 4.84 1.24 -15.81
N VAL A 221 5.35 2.32 -16.41
CA VAL A 221 4.62 3.58 -16.55
C VAL A 221 3.32 3.36 -17.33
N ALA A 222 3.35 2.59 -18.42
CA ALA A 222 2.17 2.33 -19.23
C ALA A 222 1.10 1.49 -18.51
N THR A 223 1.49 0.63 -17.55
CA THR A 223 0.57 -0.29 -16.85
C THR A 223 0.12 0.26 -15.50
N PHE A 224 1.03 0.54 -14.57
CA PHE A 224 0.68 1.06 -13.24
C PHE A 224 0.45 2.57 -13.22
N GLY A 225 0.95 3.31 -14.20
CA GLY A 225 0.85 4.77 -14.27
C GLY A 225 -0.58 5.31 -14.13
N PRO A 226 -1.54 4.82 -14.93
CA PRO A 226 -2.93 5.25 -14.84
C PRO A 226 -3.54 5.12 -13.43
N PHE A 227 -3.30 3.99 -12.75
CA PHE A 227 -3.77 3.79 -11.37
C PHE A 227 -3.07 4.75 -10.39
N CYS A 228 -1.76 4.93 -10.54
CA CYS A 228 -0.99 5.85 -9.69
C CYS A 228 -1.44 7.30 -9.87
N LEU A 229 -1.81 7.70 -11.09
CA LEU A 229 -2.39 9.01 -11.37
C LEU A 229 -3.74 9.18 -10.67
N LEU A 230 -4.65 8.20 -10.82
CA LEU A 230 -5.94 8.18 -10.14
C LEU A 230 -5.81 8.25 -8.60
N LEU A 231 -4.85 7.52 -8.02
CA LEU A 231 -4.60 7.57 -6.58
C LEU A 231 -4.00 8.92 -6.12
N SER A 232 -3.31 9.63 -7.03
CA SER A 232 -2.64 10.91 -6.71
C SER A 232 -3.53 12.14 -6.92
N THR A 233 -4.72 12.02 -7.53
CA THR A 233 -5.56 13.18 -7.90
C THR A 233 -6.09 13.98 -6.70
N ILE A 234 -6.48 13.33 -5.60
CA ILE A 234 -7.04 14.01 -4.41
C ILE A 234 -5.97 14.40 -3.39
N LEU A 235 -4.72 13.99 -3.59
CA LEU A 235 -3.59 14.56 -2.87
C LEU A 235 -3.35 16.05 -3.20
N ILE A 236 -4.16 16.63 -4.11
CA ILE A 236 -4.09 18.01 -4.59
C ILE A 236 -5.44 18.74 -4.36
N ASP A 237 -6.32 18.24 -3.46
CA ASP A 237 -7.48 19.03 -3.02
C ASP A 237 -7.04 20.16 -2.07
N SER A 238 -6.65 21.28 -2.69
CA SER A 238 -6.22 22.53 -2.07
C SER A 238 -7.20 23.15 -1.06
N THR A 239 -8.43 22.64 -0.96
CA THR A 239 -9.45 23.16 -0.04
C THR A 239 -9.32 22.64 1.39
N LYS A 240 -8.52 21.59 1.60
CA LYS A 240 -8.15 21.06 2.93
C LYS A 240 -6.66 21.15 3.19
N ARG A 241 -6.01 22.23 2.75
CA ARG A 241 -4.68 22.57 3.26
C ARG A 241 -4.76 22.56 4.78
N ILE A 242 -4.10 21.59 5.39
CA ILE A 242 -3.90 21.54 6.84
C ILE A 242 -3.40 22.94 7.21
N THR A 243 -4.23 23.68 7.94
CA THR A 243 -3.86 25.00 8.43
C THR A 243 -2.55 24.86 9.18
N LEU A 244 -1.58 25.71 8.85
CA LEU A 244 -0.19 25.74 9.36
C LEU A 244 -0.03 25.68 10.90
N ASP A 245 -1.13 25.70 11.67
CA ASP A 245 -1.16 25.44 13.11
C ASP A 245 -0.82 23.98 13.49
N ASP A 246 -0.85 23.04 12.55
CA ASP A 246 -0.49 21.62 12.76
C ASP A 246 1.00 21.33 12.48
N SER A 247 1.87 22.36 12.55
CA SER A 247 3.27 22.39 12.09
C SER A 247 4.26 21.43 12.78
N ASP A 248 3.77 20.57 13.67
CA ASP A 248 4.55 19.55 14.38
C ASP A 248 3.91 18.15 14.30
N ARG A 249 3.22 17.84 13.20
CA ARG A 249 2.68 16.49 13.01
C ARG A 249 3.80 15.45 12.90
N ILE A 250 3.77 14.45 13.77
CA ILE A 250 4.70 13.31 13.77
C ILE A 250 3.98 12.07 13.29
N LEU A 251 4.56 11.43 12.28
CA LEU A 251 4.15 10.13 11.77
C LEU A 251 5.25 9.08 11.99
N TYR A 252 4.86 7.82 11.97
CA TYR A 252 5.74 6.71 12.29
C TYR A 252 5.69 5.64 11.20
N ARG A 253 6.83 5.04 10.87
CA ARG A 253 6.91 3.94 9.92
C ARG A 253 7.91 2.91 10.39
N GLY A 254 7.43 1.70 10.67
CA GLY A 254 8.31 0.55 10.85
C GLY A 254 8.91 0.13 9.52
N ALA A 255 10.18 -0.27 9.52
CA ALA A 255 10.88 -0.77 8.34
C ALA A 255 11.89 -1.86 8.71
N ASN A 256 12.18 -2.75 7.77
CA ASN A 256 13.27 -3.72 7.93
C ASN A 256 14.47 -3.33 7.05
N LEU A 257 15.48 -2.65 7.59
CA LEU A 257 16.65 -2.20 6.82
C LEU A 257 17.86 -3.10 7.08
N SER A 258 18.78 -3.20 6.11
CA SER A 258 20.10 -3.77 6.36
C SER A 258 20.99 -2.80 7.13
N ASP A 259 22.04 -3.31 7.75
CA ASP A 259 23.00 -2.49 8.50
C ASP A 259 23.67 -1.45 7.60
N GLU A 260 23.94 -1.78 6.33
CA GLU A 260 24.50 -0.84 5.36
C GLU A 260 23.52 0.30 5.05
N MET A 261 22.22 0.00 4.93
CA MET A 261 21.20 1.02 4.74
C MET A 261 21.11 1.94 5.96
N ILE A 262 21.11 1.39 7.17
CA ILE A 262 21.07 2.18 8.42
C ILE A 262 22.31 3.08 8.55
N ALA A 263 23.49 2.56 8.23
CA ALA A 263 24.73 3.32 8.20
C ALA A 263 24.67 4.46 7.15
N SER A 264 24.01 4.22 6.01
CA SER A 264 23.85 5.25 4.98
C SER A 264 23.01 6.44 5.47
N TYR A 265 21.99 6.23 6.32
CA TYR A 265 21.22 7.32 6.93
C TYR A 265 22.05 8.13 7.94
N SER A 266 22.92 7.46 8.69
CA SER A 266 23.77 8.11 9.69
C SER A 266 24.84 9.00 9.04
N THR A 267 25.26 8.66 7.81
CA THR A 267 26.31 9.36 7.07
C THR A 267 25.77 10.25 5.95
N SER A 268 24.46 10.21 5.67
CA SER A 268 23.86 10.98 4.59
C SER A 268 23.90 12.47 4.90
N MET A 269 24.73 13.21 4.18
CA MET A 269 24.64 14.66 4.10
C MET A 269 23.69 15.05 2.97
N GLY A 270 22.62 15.76 3.30
CA GLY A 270 21.70 16.40 2.35
C GLY A 270 20.31 15.79 2.28
N ARG A 271 19.55 16.27 1.29
CA ARG A 271 18.14 15.92 1.09
C ARG A 271 18.00 14.59 0.32
N GLN A 272 17.10 13.75 0.80
CA GLN A 272 16.69 12.47 0.21
C GLN A 272 15.22 12.56 -0.21
N SER A 273 14.66 11.51 -0.83
CA SER A 273 13.24 11.49 -1.20
C SER A 273 12.64 10.08 -1.22
N PHE A 274 11.36 10.00 -0.85
CA PHE A 274 10.56 8.79 -0.98
C PHE A 274 10.00 8.71 -2.40
N GLN A 275 10.56 7.84 -3.24
CA GLN A 275 10.14 7.76 -4.65
C GLN A 275 8.75 7.13 -4.85
N GLY A 276 8.35 6.24 -3.95
CA GLY A 276 7.05 5.58 -3.95
C GLY A 276 6.07 6.14 -2.92
N PHE A 277 4.84 5.65 -2.96
CA PHE A 277 3.85 5.94 -1.93
C PHE A 277 4.34 5.35 -0.59
N THR A 278 4.40 6.19 0.44
CA THR A 278 4.99 5.79 1.72
C THR A 278 3.92 5.76 2.79
N SER A 279 3.47 4.55 3.14
CA SER A 279 2.51 4.32 4.22
C SER A 279 3.17 4.58 5.58
N THR A 280 2.52 5.39 6.39
CA THR A 280 2.92 5.73 7.76
C THR A 280 1.72 5.58 8.68
N SER A 281 1.94 5.63 9.99
CA SER A 281 0.90 5.59 11.01
C SER A 281 1.03 6.78 11.94
N ARG A 282 -0.10 7.32 12.41
CA ARG A 282 -0.11 8.25 13.55
C ARG A 282 0.19 7.55 14.86
N SER A 283 -0.06 6.24 14.94
CA SER A 283 0.21 5.42 16.12
C SER A 283 1.62 4.86 16.08
N ARG A 284 2.49 5.38 16.96
CA ARG A 284 3.84 4.84 17.16
C ARG A 284 3.82 3.35 17.50
N ILE A 285 2.88 2.93 18.36
CA ILE A 285 2.77 1.54 18.81
C ILE A 285 2.54 0.63 17.61
N ARG A 286 1.62 1.00 16.70
CA ARG A 286 1.35 0.23 15.48
C ARG A 286 2.57 0.17 14.56
N ALA A 287 3.24 1.29 14.32
CA ALA A 287 4.44 1.31 13.49
C ALA A 287 5.60 0.48 14.08
N GLU A 288 5.74 0.45 15.41
CA GLU A 288 6.77 -0.33 16.11
C GLU A 288 6.55 -1.85 16.03
N GLU A 289 5.38 -2.32 15.61
CA GLU A 289 5.15 -3.75 15.41
C GLU A 289 5.96 -4.36 14.26
N PHE A 290 6.57 -3.52 13.40
CA PHE A 290 7.23 -3.91 12.15
C PHE A 290 8.73 -3.64 12.15
N GLY A 291 9.51 -4.59 11.63
CA GLY A 291 10.92 -4.44 11.26
C GLY A 291 11.90 -4.12 12.41
N ASN A 292 13.17 -3.90 12.05
CA ASN A 292 14.26 -3.53 12.97
C ASN A 292 14.49 -2.01 13.10
N VAL A 293 13.78 -1.20 12.31
CA VAL A 293 13.89 0.27 12.27
C VAL A 293 12.52 0.90 12.52
N LEU A 294 12.51 2.04 13.21
CA LEU A 294 11.39 2.96 13.28
C LEU A 294 11.80 4.32 12.70
N PHE A 295 11.16 4.73 11.61
CA PHE A 295 11.20 6.11 11.17
C PHE A 295 10.26 6.96 12.03
N ILE A 296 10.77 8.09 12.50
CA ILE A 296 10.03 9.12 13.21
C ILE A 296 10.05 10.36 12.32
N ILE A 297 8.90 10.68 11.75
CA ILE A 297 8.77 11.53 10.57
C ILE A 297 8.04 12.80 10.97
N LYS A 298 8.78 13.92 11.04
CA LYS A 298 8.18 15.24 11.21
C LYS A 298 7.66 15.76 9.87
N ILE A 299 6.35 16.00 9.76
CA ILE A 299 5.69 16.50 8.55
C ILE A 299 5.47 18.01 8.66
N VAL A 300 5.99 18.75 7.68
CA VAL A 300 5.82 20.22 7.60
C VAL A 300 5.17 20.59 6.25
N THR A 301 4.26 19.75 5.74
CA THR A 301 3.64 19.90 4.42
C THR A 301 2.29 19.18 4.35
N ASP A 302 1.46 19.58 3.39
CA ASP A 302 0.16 18.99 3.05
C ASP A 302 0.22 17.78 2.09
N LEU A 303 1.42 17.24 1.81
CA LEU A 303 1.62 16.10 0.89
C LEU A 303 1.28 14.74 1.51
N ILE A 304 0.31 14.70 2.42
CA ILE A 304 -0.14 13.52 3.16
C ILE A 304 -1.64 13.36 3.05
N THR A 305 -2.12 12.13 3.15
CA THR A 305 -3.57 11.86 3.18
C THR A 305 -3.91 10.76 4.15
N ASP A 306 -4.96 10.99 4.94
CA ASP A 306 -5.52 10.00 5.85
C ASP A 306 -6.22 8.89 5.06
N MET A 307 -5.67 7.69 5.13
CA MET A 307 -6.20 6.49 4.47
C MET A 307 -7.14 5.71 5.38
N SER A 308 -7.19 6.03 6.67
CA SER A 308 -7.98 5.30 7.68
C SER A 308 -9.46 5.18 7.30
N PRO A 309 -10.15 6.21 6.76
CA PRO A 309 -11.55 6.11 6.36
C PRO A 309 -11.81 5.15 5.19
N TYR A 310 -10.78 4.84 4.41
CA TYR A 310 -10.87 4.03 3.20
C TYR A 310 -10.28 2.63 3.40
N SER A 311 -9.58 2.42 4.51
CA SER A 311 -8.96 1.17 4.86
C SER A 311 -9.93 0.24 5.57
N ASP A 312 -9.80 -1.04 5.28
CA ASP A 312 -10.42 -2.12 6.05
C ASP A 312 -9.85 -2.27 7.48
N TYR A 313 -8.79 -1.50 7.78
CA TYR A 313 -8.00 -1.53 9.01
C TYR A 313 -7.78 -0.09 9.54
N PRO A 314 -8.86 0.63 9.90
CA PRO A 314 -8.78 2.04 10.31
C PRO A 314 -7.92 2.26 11.58
N HIS A 315 -7.76 1.24 12.42
CA HIS A 315 -6.94 1.26 13.64
C HIS A 315 -5.42 1.31 13.38
N GLU A 316 -4.98 1.06 12.14
CA GLU A 316 -3.59 1.34 11.78
C GLU A 316 -3.32 2.83 11.66
N GLU A 317 -4.37 3.67 11.62
CA GLU A 317 -4.27 5.12 11.53
C GLU A 317 -3.34 5.56 10.40
N GLU A 318 -3.53 4.92 9.24
CA GLU A 318 -2.63 5.02 8.10
C GLU A 318 -2.71 6.41 7.46
N GLU A 319 -1.55 7.02 7.27
CA GLU A 319 -1.38 8.20 6.44
C GLU A 319 -0.39 7.94 5.33
N LEU A 320 -0.80 8.29 4.11
CA LEU A 320 -0.02 8.06 2.91
C LEU A 320 0.73 9.33 2.52
N ILE A 321 2.06 9.26 2.54
CA ILE A 321 2.91 10.31 2.01
C ILE A 321 3.01 10.15 0.48
N ARG A 322 2.88 11.27 -0.23
CA ARG A 322 2.94 11.32 -1.69
C ARG A 322 4.32 10.86 -2.23
N PRO A 323 4.35 10.13 -3.37
CA PRO A 323 5.58 9.86 -4.11
C PRO A 323 6.37 11.13 -4.45
N GLY A 324 7.68 11.06 -4.38
CA GLY A 324 8.62 12.16 -4.60
C GLY A 324 8.86 13.06 -3.37
N SER A 325 8.20 12.81 -2.24
CA SER A 325 8.35 13.65 -1.04
C SER A 325 9.79 13.66 -0.53
N GLY A 326 10.39 14.85 -0.50
CA GLY A 326 11.77 15.05 -0.06
C GLY A 326 11.91 15.16 1.46
N PHE A 327 12.96 14.58 2.03
CA PHE A 327 13.23 14.61 3.47
C PHE A 327 14.71 14.84 3.79
N THR A 328 14.99 15.22 5.03
CA THR A 328 16.35 15.29 5.60
C THR A 328 16.42 14.41 6.82
N VAL A 329 17.57 13.78 7.05
CA VAL A 329 17.83 13.00 8.27
C VAL A 329 18.33 13.96 9.33
N GLU A 330 17.65 14.00 10.47
CA GLU A 330 18.04 14.85 11.59
C GLU A 330 19.01 14.12 12.52
N ARG A 331 18.73 12.85 12.82
CA ARG A 331 19.59 11.98 13.63
C ARG A 331 19.20 10.51 13.49
N VAL A 332 20.14 9.64 13.84
CA VAL A 332 19.94 8.19 13.94
C VAL A 332 20.38 7.72 15.32
N GLU A 333 19.55 6.92 15.97
CA GLU A 333 19.80 6.38 17.31
C GLU A 333 19.52 4.88 17.37
N PHE A 334 19.96 4.24 18.44
CA PHE A 334 19.62 2.85 18.75
C PHE A 334 18.95 2.76 20.11
N ASP A 335 17.69 2.33 20.12
CA ASP A 335 16.93 2.01 21.32
C ASP A 335 17.36 0.61 21.81
N LYS A 336 18.20 0.60 22.86
CA LYS A 336 18.71 -0.64 23.46
C LYS A 336 17.62 -1.48 24.13
N VAL A 337 16.54 -0.87 24.59
CA VAL A 337 15.46 -1.58 25.29
C VAL A 337 14.60 -2.33 24.28
N LYS A 338 14.28 -1.69 23.16
CA LYS A 338 13.48 -2.29 22.09
C LYS A 338 14.30 -3.06 21.06
N GLY A 339 15.62 -2.90 21.06
CA GLY A 339 16.50 -3.50 20.05
C GLY A 339 16.24 -2.94 18.65
N LYS A 340 15.93 -1.64 18.52
CA LYS A 340 15.56 -1.01 17.25
C LYS A 340 16.35 0.25 16.97
N HIS A 341 16.64 0.48 15.69
CA HIS A 341 17.16 1.77 15.24
C HIS A 341 16.04 2.79 15.08
N LEU A 342 16.26 4.01 15.56
CA LEU A 342 15.36 5.14 15.41
C LEU A 342 15.96 6.11 14.39
N ILE A 343 15.26 6.35 13.28
CA ILE A 343 15.70 7.28 12.24
C ILE A 343 14.74 8.48 12.24
N TYR A 344 15.25 9.63 12.69
CA TYR A 344 14.49 10.86 12.73
C TYR A 344 14.65 11.60 11.42
N ILE A 345 13.54 11.84 10.74
CA ILE A 345 13.53 12.57 9.47
C ILE A 345 12.53 13.71 9.51
N LYS A 346 12.81 14.74 8.72
CA LYS A 346 11.92 15.88 8.50
C LYS A 346 11.57 15.99 7.04
N ILE A 347 10.27 15.92 6.74
CA ILE A 347 9.71 16.20 5.42
C ILE A 347 9.36 17.68 5.38
N THR A 348 10.15 18.44 4.64
CA THR A 348 9.86 19.85 4.36
C THR A 348 9.08 19.94 3.06
N GLY A 349 8.00 20.72 3.07
CA GLY A 349 7.24 21.07 1.86
C GLY A 349 8.06 21.92 0.89
N PHE A 350 7.39 22.50 -0.10
CA PHE A 350 7.99 23.47 -1.03
C PHE A 350 8.78 24.53 -0.24
N ILE A 351 10.11 24.51 -0.35
CA ILE A 351 10.95 25.66 -0.04
C ILE A 351 10.82 26.46 -1.32
N ASP A 352 9.92 27.43 -1.30
CA ASP A 352 9.97 28.51 -2.29
C ASP A 352 11.39 29.06 -2.24
N GLY A 353 12.09 28.94 -3.36
CA GLY A 353 13.42 29.49 -3.51
C GLY A 353 13.37 30.97 -3.17
N SER A 354 14.02 31.32 -2.07
CA SER A 354 14.36 32.70 -1.73
C SER A 354 15.47 33.18 -2.67
#